data_AF-A0A3S9LWA2-F1
#
_entry.id   AF-A0A3S9LWA2-F1
#
_cell.length_a   1.000
_cell.length_b   1.000
_cell.length_c   1.000
_cell.angle_alpha   90.00
_cell.angle_beta   90.00
_cell.angle_gamma   90.00
#
_symmetry.space_group_name_H-M   'P 1'
#
loop_
_entity.id
_entity.type
_entity.pdbx_description
1 polymer ?
#
loop_
_entity_poly.entity_id
_entity_poly.type
_entity_poly.pdbx_seq_one_letter_code
_entity_poly.pdbx_strand_id
1 'polypeptide(L)'
;MVFFDNKNWLLTKVLLSVVGAWPFQSQQTRIVLGFSSILIILSLLIPEIFGLIKERQNSSTVIECATIMMLHVAMLVYLTHVLLNHKKMKQLLMEIEQFWNSTLLKNEICILEKLTLANRKFTHSYIWFVLVSTVLFASLPIIPKIMDIIVPLNESRPTIFIYQSEYFIDPIKYENLIFIHSYIGTMYPTIVLVGYDSLYSNLAQHSSCMFEIISNHVKNTQLADKNIYGDNLLSQYDYHNILYMDCIQRHQIAQKFSNSVKSIYNIPLFFMLGLNMMAVSLAGCQVLLTLDQPSQAMRFFIYGGAALIHLYFLTLAGQKIIDSSSELYQSIYQSEWYLANNKTKKYLIIFMMGCFKPCNLTAGKLWILSTESFTV
;
A
#
# COMPACT_ATOMS: atom_id res chain seq x y z
N MET A 1 9.44 3.34 -21.84
CA MET A 1 9.00 4.48 -21.02
C MET A 1 10.07 4.76 -20.00
N VAL A 2 10.79 5.88 -20.15
CA VAL A 2 11.95 6.26 -19.33
C VAL A 2 11.52 6.90 -18.00
N PHE A 3 10.30 7.47 -17.92
CA PHE A 3 9.83 8.19 -16.73
C PHE A 3 9.89 7.36 -15.44
N PHE A 4 9.44 6.11 -15.48
CA PHE A 4 9.40 5.22 -14.32
C PHE A 4 10.74 4.55 -13.96
N ASP A 5 11.83 4.87 -14.68
CA ASP A 5 13.18 4.38 -14.37
C ASP A 5 13.92 5.24 -13.32
N ASN A 6 13.23 6.24 -12.76
CA ASN A 6 13.78 7.07 -11.69
C ASN A 6 13.77 6.38 -10.32
N LYS A 7 14.56 6.91 -9.38
CA LYS A 7 14.73 6.36 -8.02
C LYS A 7 13.43 6.25 -7.20
N ASN A 8 12.37 6.99 -7.57
CA ASN A 8 11.11 6.97 -6.84
C ASN A 8 10.24 5.76 -7.23
N TRP A 9 10.34 5.32 -8.49
CA TRP A 9 9.50 4.25 -9.04
C TRP A 9 10.24 2.94 -9.31
N LEU A 10 11.57 2.97 -9.42
CA LEU A 10 12.38 1.83 -9.83
C LEU A 10 12.10 0.57 -8.99
N LEU A 11 12.05 0.70 -7.65
CA LEU A 11 11.81 -0.45 -6.78
C LEU A 11 10.39 -1.02 -7.00
N THR A 12 9.36 -0.18 -6.99
CA THR A 12 7.97 -0.59 -7.29
C THR A 12 7.86 -1.26 -8.65
N LYS A 13 8.50 -0.69 -9.67
CA LYS A 13 8.55 -1.25 -11.03
C LYS A 13 9.19 -2.62 -11.04
N VAL A 14 10.33 -2.80 -10.38
CA VAL A 14 11.04 -4.10 -10.32
C VAL A 14 10.18 -5.15 -9.61
N LEU A 15 9.66 -4.84 -8.41
CA LEU A 15 8.84 -5.76 -7.62
C LEU A 15 7.61 -6.22 -8.40
N LEU A 16 6.86 -5.29 -9.01
CA LEU A 16 5.69 -5.62 -9.82
C LEU A 16 6.06 -6.34 -11.12
N SER A 17 7.24 -6.08 -11.69
CA SER A 17 7.70 -6.74 -12.91
C SER A 17 7.99 -8.22 -12.68
N VAL A 18 8.57 -8.57 -11.52
CA VAL A 18 8.89 -9.96 -11.14
C VAL A 18 7.64 -10.83 -11.09
N VAL A 19 6.52 -10.27 -10.62
CA VAL A 19 5.24 -10.98 -10.46
C VAL A 19 4.29 -10.81 -11.66
N GLY A 20 4.79 -10.25 -12.78
CA GLY A 20 3.98 -10.03 -13.97
C GLY A 20 2.82 -9.03 -13.78
N ALA A 21 2.95 -8.11 -12.83
CA ALA A 21 1.94 -7.12 -12.48
C ALA A 21 2.25 -5.72 -13.02
N TRP A 22 3.46 -5.46 -13.53
CA TRP A 22 3.82 -4.13 -14.01
C TRP A 22 3.09 -3.79 -15.33
N PRO A 23 2.29 -2.71 -15.38
CA PRO A 23 1.39 -2.47 -16.52
C PRO A 23 2.06 -2.20 -17.87
N PHE A 24 3.32 -1.77 -17.85
CA PHE A 24 4.09 -1.42 -19.05
C PHE A 24 5.01 -2.54 -19.56
N GLN A 25 4.95 -3.75 -18.98
CA GLN A 25 5.62 -4.92 -19.54
C GLN A 25 4.99 -5.35 -20.87
N SER A 26 5.73 -6.15 -21.65
CA SER A 26 5.17 -6.80 -22.83
C SER A 26 3.96 -7.65 -22.44
N GLN A 27 2.96 -7.71 -23.32
CA GLN A 27 1.73 -8.46 -23.04
C GLN A 27 2.03 -9.94 -22.76
N GLN A 28 2.94 -10.55 -23.51
CA GLN A 28 3.34 -11.95 -23.32
C GLN A 28 4.01 -12.15 -21.96
N THR A 29 5.00 -11.33 -21.62
CA THR A 29 5.70 -11.40 -20.32
C THR A 29 4.72 -11.26 -19.16
N ARG A 30 3.80 -10.30 -19.24
CA ARG A 30 2.80 -10.04 -18.20
C ARG A 30 1.86 -11.23 -18.01
N ILE A 31 1.36 -11.83 -19.11
CA ILE A 31 0.45 -12.98 -19.04
C ILE A 31 1.17 -14.20 -18.48
N VAL A 32 2.37 -14.51 -19.00
CA VAL A 32 3.14 -15.68 -18.56
C VAL A 32 3.52 -15.52 -17.08
N LEU A 33 4.18 -14.43 -16.71
CA LEU A 33 4.60 -14.22 -15.31
C LEU A 33 3.39 -14.11 -14.38
N GLY A 34 2.32 -13.41 -14.77
CA GLY A 34 1.12 -13.28 -13.95
C GLY A 34 0.42 -14.62 -13.69
N PHE A 35 0.30 -15.45 -14.73
CA PHE A 35 -0.25 -16.80 -14.60
C PHE A 35 0.65 -17.70 -13.76
N SER A 36 1.97 -17.65 -13.97
CA SER A 36 2.95 -18.36 -13.13
C SER A 36 2.85 -17.92 -11.67
N SER A 37 2.67 -16.62 -11.40
CA SER A 37 2.52 -16.07 -10.05
C SER A 37 1.31 -16.68 -9.33
N ILE A 38 0.16 -16.77 -10.02
CA ILE A 38 -1.05 -17.41 -9.48
C ILE A 38 -0.79 -18.89 -9.19
N LEU A 39 -0.15 -19.62 -10.12
CA LEU A 39 0.17 -21.03 -9.93
C LEU A 39 1.08 -21.28 -8.73
N ILE A 40 2.09 -20.42 -8.51
CA ILE A 40 2.97 -20.51 -7.34
C ILE A 40 2.14 -20.37 -6.06
N ILE A 41 1.26 -19.38 -5.95
CA ILE A 41 0.41 -19.20 -4.77
C ILE A 41 -0.56 -20.37 -4.57
N LEU A 42 -1.17 -20.89 -5.65
CA LEU A 42 -2.07 -22.04 -5.58
C LEU A 42 -1.36 -23.33 -5.16
N SER A 43 -0.11 -23.53 -5.60
CA SER A 43 0.70 -24.68 -5.21
C SER A 43 0.99 -24.73 -3.70
N LEU A 44 0.88 -23.60 -3.01
CA LEU A 44 1.04 -23.47 -1.55
C LEU A 44 -0.28 -23.64 -0.81
N LEU A 45 -1.34 -22.99 -1.30
CA LEU A 45 -2.67 -23.04 -0.69
C LEU A 45 -3.24 -24.46 -0.64
N ILE A 46 -2.99 -25.29 -1.65
CA ILE A 46 -3.54 -26.65 -1.72
C ILE A 46 -2.99 -27.52 -0.56
N PRO A 47 -1.66 -27.68 -0.38
CA PRO A 47 -1.10 -28.38 0.77
C PRO A 47 -1.53 -27.81 2.13
N GLU A 48 -1.69 -26.49 2.24
CA GLU A 48 -2.14 -25.84 3.49
C GLU A 48 -3.58 -26.23 3.86
N ILE A 49 -4.49 -26.26 2.87
CA ILE A 49 -5.88 -26.69 3.08
C ILE A 49 -5.92 -28.14 3.57
N PHE A 50 -5.14 -29.03 2.96
CA PHE A 50 -5.08 -30.43 3.39
C PHE A 50 -4.42 -30.58 4.76
N GLY A 51 -3.37 -29.81 5.05
CA GLY A 51 -2.74 -29.75 6.37
C GLY A 51 -3.73 -29.33 7.46
N LEU A 52 -4.53 -28.29 7.18
CA LEU A 52 -5.60 -27.82 8.08
C LEU A 52 -6.66 -28.90 8.34
N ILE A 53 -7.08 -29.64 7.30
CA ILE A 53 -8.07 -30.73 7.42
C ILE A 53 -7.52 -31.90 8.25
N LYS A 54 -6.24 -32.23 8.06
CA LYS A 54 -5.54 -33.30 8.77
C LYS A 54 -5.38 -32.97 10.25
N GLU A 55 -4.94 -31.76 10.57
CA GLU A 55 -4.65 -31.31 11.93
C GLU A 55 -5.86 -30.72 12.66
N ARG A 56 -7.08 -30.89 12.12
CA ARG A 56 -8.32 -30.25 12.62
C ARG A 56 -8.64 -30.49 14.10
N GLN A 57 -8.06 -31.52 14.71
CA GLN A 57 -8.25 -31.85 16.13
C GLN A 57 -7.31 -31.06 17.06
N ASN A 58 -6.21 -30.51 16.54
CA ASN A 58 -5.24 -29.73 17.30
C ASN A 58 -5.47 -28.23 17.08
N SER A 59 -6.05 -27.55 18.07
CA SER A 59 -6.40 -26.13 17.97
C SER A 59 -5.21 -25.22 17.70
N SER A 60 -4.05 -25.46 18.33
CA SER A 60 -2.84 -24.66 18.14
C SER A 60 -2.34 -24.74 16.70
N THR A 61 -2.28 -25.95 16.13
CA THR A 61 -1.82 -26.16 14.77
C THR A 61 -2.82 -25.64 13.73
N VAL A 62 -4.13 -25.73 14.01
CA VAL A 62 -5.18 -25.14 13.17
C VAL A 62 -5.04 -23.62 13.10
N ILE A 63 -4.77 -22.96 14.22
CA ILE A 63 -4.57 -21.50 14.28
C ILE A 63 -3.34 -21.07 13.48
N GLU A 64 -2.21 -21.80 13.61
CA GLU A 64 -1.00 -21.56 12.82
C GLU A 64 -1.27 -21.67 11.30
N CYS A 65 -1.87 -22.79 10.86
CA CYS A 65 -2.23 -23.00 9.45
C CYS A 65 -3.16 -21.89 8.93
N ALA A 66 -4.21 -21.56 9.69
CA ALA A 66 -5.19 -20.57 9.29
C ALA A 66 -4.56 -19.18 9.12
N THR A 67 -3.65 -18.80 10.01
CA THR A 67 -2.95 -17.49 9.97
C THR A 67 -2.14 -17.33 8.68
N ILE A 68 -1.41 -18.36 8.28
CA ILE A 68 -0.56 -18.33 7.08
C ILE A 68 -1.42 -18.45 5.81
N MET A 69 -2.45 -19.29 5.84
CA MET A 69 -3.40 -19.43 4.74
C MET A 69 -4.09 -18.08 4.43
N MET A 70 -4.43 -17.28 5.44
CA MET A 70 -5.01 -15.93 5.24
C MET A 70 -4.07 -15.02 4.44
N LEU A 71 -2.75 -15.10 4.65
CA LEU A 71 -1.76 -14.34 3.88
C LEU A 71 -1.72 -14.78 2.41
N HIS A 72 -1.75 -16.09 2.15
CA HIS A 72 -1.77 -16.59 0.78
C HIS A 72 -3.07 -16.26 0.04
N VAL A 73 -4.22 -16.35 0.71
CA VAL A 73 -5.51 -15.91 0.16
C VAL A 73 -5.47 -14.41 -0.16
N ALA A 74 -4.93 -13.59 0.73
CA ALA A 74 -4.72 -12.16 0.53
C ALA A 74 -3.85 -11.88 -0.71
N MET A 75 -2.74 -12.60 -0.89
CA MET A 75 -1.89 -12.43 -2.07
C MET A 75 -2.57 -12.87 -3.36
N LEU A 76 -3.41 -13.91 -3.31
CA LEU A 76 -4.22 -14.31 -4.46
C LEU A 76 -5.22 -13.21 -4.85
N VAL A 77 -5.85 -12.56 -3.86
CA VAL A 77 -6.72 -11.38 -4.11
C VAL A 77 -5.94 -10.24 -4.76
N TYR A 78 -4.73 -9.94 -4.29
CA TYR A 78 -3.86 -8.92 -4.90
C TYR A 78 -3.48 -9.23 -6.34
N LEU A 79 -2.99 -10.44 -6.61
CA LEU A 79 -2.58 -10.84 -7.96
C LEU A 79 -3.75 -10.80 -8.93
N THR A 80 -4.88 -11.41 -8.55
CA THR A 80 -6.09 -11.39 -9.39
C THR A 80 -6.58 -9.97 -9.63
N HIS A 81 -6.55 -9.10 -8.61
CA HIS A 81 -6.93 -7.70 -8.76
C HIS A 81 -6.07 -6.93 -9.77
N VAL A 82 -4.74 -7.02 -9.68
CA VAL A 82 -3.85 -6.27 -10.60
C VAL A 82 -3.99 -6.78 -12.03
N LEU A 83 -4.11 -8.10 -12.21
CA LEU A 83 -4.26 -8.70 -13.54
C LEU A 83 -5.58 -8.25 -14.22
N LEU A 84 -6.68 -8.27 -13.47
CA LEU A 84 -8.00 -7.85 -13.98
C LEU A 84 -8.07 -6.34 -14.24
N ASN A 85 -7.44 -5.52 -13.39
CA ASN A 85 -7.49 -4.06 -13.48
C ASN A 85 -6.29 -3.42 -14.19
N HIS A 86 -5.46 -4.21 -14.88
CA HIS A 86 -4.20 -3.72 -15.47
C HIS A 86 -4.35 -2.49 -16.38
N LYS A 87 -5.44 -2.40 -17.17
CA LYS A 87 -5.69 -1.25 -18.05
C LYS A 87 -5.92 0.03 -17.24
N LYS A 88 -6.71 -0.07 -16.18
CA LYS A 88 -7.01 1.05 -15.29
C LYS A 88 -5.77 1.49 -14.50
N MET A 89 -4.97 0.54 -14.02
CA MET A 89 -3.67 0.84 -13.38
C MET A 89 -2.71 1.53 -14.34
N LYS A 90 -2.62 1.04 -15.59
CA LYS A 90 -1.81 1.68 -16.63
C LYS A 90 -2.25 3.11 -16.87
N GLN A 91 -3.56 3.36 -16.94
CA GLN A 91 -4.13 4.68 -17.14
C GLN A 91 -3.74 5.64 -16.00
N LEU A 92 -3.90 5.24 -14.73
CA LEU A 92 -3.46 6.06 -13.59
C LEU A 92 -1.98 6.41 -13.65
N LEU A 93 -1.12 5.44 -14.02
CA LEU A 93 0.31 5.71 -14.17
C LEU A 93 0.59 6.69 -15.33
N MET A 94 -0.12 6.58 -16.45
CA MET A 94 0.00 7.53 -17.57
C MET A 94 -0.47 8.94 -17.16
N GLU A 95 -1.54 9.05 -16.37
CA GLU A 95 -2.01 10.33 -15.81
C GLU A 95 -0.93 10.98 -14.91
N ILE A 96 -0.22 10.19 -14.10
CA ILE A 96 0.93 10.67 -13.31
C ILE A 96 2.04 11.19 -14.23
N GLU A 97 2.47 10.40 -15.21
CA GLU A 97 3.53 10.82 -16.14
C GLU A 97 3.15 12.11 -16.88
N GLN A 98 1.90 12.22 -17.33
CA GLN A 98 1.38 13.42 -17.98
C GLN A 98 1.37 14.63 -17.03
N PHE A 99 0.98 14.45 -15.77
CA PHE A 99 1.00 15.52 -14.77
C PHE A 99 2.42 16.04 -14.52
N TRP A 100 3.40 15.14 -14.37
CA TRP A 100 4.79 15.51 -14.18
C TRP A 100 5.41 16.24 -15.38
N ASN A 101 4.97 15.90 -16.59
CA ASN A 101 5.43 16.53 -17.83
C ASN A 101 4.63 17.82 -18.19
N SER A 102 3.64 18.18 -17.38
CA SER A 102 2.86 19.42 -17.60
C SER A 102 3.68 20.67 -17.24
N THR A 103 3.16 21.85 -17.57
CA THR A 103 3.80 23.13 -17.25
C THR A 103 3.67 23.47 -15.77
N LEU A 104 4.51 22.84 -14.95
CA LEU A 104 4.59 23.07 -13.50
C LEU A 104 5.52 24.26 -13.18
N LEU A 105 5.10 25.07 -12.21
CA LEU A 105 5.90 26.15 -11.65
C LEU A 105 7.02 25.58 -10.74
N LYS A 106 8.09 26.35 -10.55
CA LYS A 106 9.25 25.93 -9.73
C LYS A 106 8.88 25.55 -8.30
N ASN A 107 7.93 26.28 -7.69
CA ASN A 107 7.44 25.98 -6.34
C ASN A 107 6.64 24.66 -6.30
N GLU A 108 5.85 24.36 -7.33
CA GLU A 108 5.09 23.10 -7.45
C GLU A 108 6.02 21.91 -7.61
N ILE A 109 7.06 22.05 -8.44
CA ILE A 109 8.11 21.02 -8.61
C ILE A 109 8.78 20.75 -7.25
N CYS A 110 9.12 21.80 -6.50
CA CYS A 110 9.73 21.66 -5.17
C CYS A 110 8.82 20.88 -4.19
N ILE A 111 7.52 21.19 -4.15
CA ILE A 111 6.53 20.46 -3.34
C ILE A 111 6.48 18.98 -3.76
N LEU A 112 6.36 18.74 -5.06
CA LEU A 112 6.26 17.40 -5.63
C LEU A 112 7.50 16.54 -5.31
N GLU A 113 8.71 17.08 -5.51
CA GLU A 113 9.96 16.41 -5.20
C GLU A 113 10.09 16.12 -3.70
N LYS A 114 9.75 17.07 -2.84
CA LYS A 114 9.80 16.92 -1.37
C LYS A 114 8.88 15.80 -0.90
N LEU A 115 7.62 15.81 -1.34
CA LEU A 115 6.61 14.82 -0.93
C LEU A 115 6.89 13.44 -1.52
N THR A 116 7.33 13.37 -2.79
CA THR A 116 7.73 12.10 -3.40
C THR A 116 8.97 11.54 -2.71
N LEU A 117 9.94 12.38 -2.30
CA LEU A 117 11.11 11.93 -1.53
C LEU A 117 10.71 11.39 -0.15
N ALA A 118 9.81 12.08 0.54
CA ALA A 118 9.30 11.64 1.84
C ALA A 118 8.56 10.30 1.72
N ASN A 119 7.69 10.16 0.73
CA ASN A 119 6.99 8.90 0.47
C ASN A 119 7.95 7.79 0.08
N ARG A 120 8.94 8.07 -0.78
CA ARG A 120 9.98 7.11 -1.13
C ARG A 120 10.67 6.57 0.12
N LYS A 121 11.13 7.44 1.03
CA LYS A 121 11.79 7.01 2.27
C LYS A 121 10.86 6.15 3.13
N PHE A 122 9.61 6.58 3.28
CA PHE A 122 8.59 5.86 4.04
C PHE A 122 8.32 4.46 3.45
N THR A 123 8.02 4.36 2.15
CA THR A 123 7.77 3.10 1.46
C THR A 123 8.98 2.18 1.48
N HIS A 124 10.20 2.69 1.25
CA HIS A 124 11.41 1.85 1.33
C HIS A 124 11.66 1.31 2.75
N SER A 125 11.41 2.13 3.78
CA SER A 125 11.54 1.70 5.17
C SER A 125 10.54 0.60 5.50
N TYR A 126 9.29 0.74 5.05
CA TYR A 126 8.26 -0.29 5.15
C TYR A 126 8.68 -1.60 4.45
N ILE A 127 9.09 -1.52 3.17
CA ILE A 127 9.51 -2.69 2.40
C ILE A 127 10.67 -3.42 3.09
N TRP A 128 11.69 -2.67 3.54
CA TRP A 128 12.82 -3.25 4.25
C TRP A 128 12.38 -3.95 5.53
N PHE A 129 11.51 -3.31 6.32
CA PHE A 129 10.99 -3.86 7.56
C PHE A 129 10.22 -5.16 7.34
N VAL A 130 9.35 -5.22 6.32
CA VAL A 130 8.60 -6.44 6.00
C VAL A 130 9.55 -7.53 5.52
N LEU A 131 10.50 -7.23 4.63
CA LEU A 131 11.48 -8.21 4.15
C LEU A 131 12.31 -8.81 5.29
N VAL A 132 12.80 -7.97 6.21
CA VAL A 132 13.56 -8.45 7.37
C VAL A 132 12.69 -9.29 8.30
N SER A 133 11.44 -8.87 8.56
CA SER A 133 10.50 -9.66 9.36
C SER A 133 10.23 -11.03 8.73
N THR A 134 10.06 -11.09 7.41
CA THR A 134 9.90 -12.35 6.65
C THR A 134 11.14 -13.24 6.77
N VAL A 135 12.35 -12.67 6.63
CA VAL A 135 13.60 -13.44 6.77
C VAL A 135 13.75 -13.99 8.19
N LEU A 136 13.47 -13.18 9.21
CA LEU A 136 13.49 -13.63 10.61
C LEU A 136 12.49 -14.76 10.84
N PHE A 137 11.27 -14.61 10.36
CA PHE A 137 10.24 -15.65 10.42
C PHE A 137 10.67 -16.95 9.72
N ALA A 138 11.29 -16.85 8.54
CA ALA A 138 11.75 -18.00 7.77
C ALA A 138 13.03 -18.65 8.34
N SER A 139 13.83 -17.94 9.15
CA SER A 139 15.10 -18.45 9.68
C SER A 139 14.93 -19.52 10.76
N LEU A 140 13.80 -19.56 11.46
CA LEU A 140 13.59 -20.40 12.63
C LEU A 140 13.74 -21.91 12.37
N PRO A 141 13.16 -22.49 11.30
CA PRO A 141 13.42 -23.87 10.89
C PRO A 141 14.88 -24.26 10.64
N ILE A 142 15.74 -23.28 10.32
CA ILE A 142 17.16 -23.51 10.03
C ILE A 142 17.97 -23.65 11.32
N ILE A 143 17.54 -23.01 12.40
CA ILE A 143 18.29 -22.94 13.66
C ILE A 143 18.61 -24.34 14.22
N PRO A 144 17.67 -25.30 14.33
CA PRO A 144 18.00 -26.65 14.81
C PRO A 144 19.06 -27.36 13.96
N LYS A 145 19.00 -27.21 12.63
CA LYS A 145 19.96 -27.82 11.70
C LYS A 145 21.37 -27.24 11.84
N ILE A 146 21.48 -25.93 12.03
CA ILE A 146 22.77 -25.28 12.31
C ILE A 146 23.30 -25.76 13.66
N MET A 147 22.43 -25.87 14.67
CA MET A 147 22.82 -26.35 15.99
C MET A 147 23.30 -27.80 15.97
N ASP A 148 22.76 -28.67 15.10
CA ASP A 148 23.26 -30.05 14.93
C ASP A 148 24.69 -30.09 14.37
N ILE A 149 25.12 -29.06 13.64
CA ILE A 149 26.49 -28.95 13.11
C ILE A 149 27.43 -28.36 14.17
N ILE A 150 27.01 -27.31 14.89
CA ILE A 150 27.86 -26.59 15.85
C ILE A 150 27.97 -27.34 17.18
N VAL A 151 26.85 -27.87 17.68
CA VAL A 151 26.75 -28.61 18.94
C VAL A 151 25.93 -29.88 18.69
N PRO A 152 26.55 -30.92 18.11
CA PRO A 152 25.88 -32.16 17.79
C PRO A 152 25.41 -32.86 19.07
N LEU A 153 24.19 -33.38 19.04
CA LEU A 153 23.64 -34.26 20.06
C LEU A 153 23.73 -35.72 19.59
N ASN A 154 23.59 -36.67 20.51
CA ASN A 154 23.58 -38.11 20.17
C ASN A 154 22.44 -38.48 19.21
N GLU A 155 21.34 -37.71 19.25
CA GLU A 155 20.21 -37.79 18.32
C GLU A 155 19.99 -36.40 17.70
N SER A 156 19.68 -36.36 16.40
CA SER A 156 19.39 -35.12 15.69
C SER A 156 18.15 -34.42 16.27
N ARG A 157 18.18 -33.08 16.29
CA ARG A 157 17.04 -32.29 16.77
C ARG A 157 15.82 -32.50 15.87
N PRO A 158 14.58 -32.44 16.40
CA PRO A 158 13.38 -32.61 15.59
C PRO A 158 13.28 -31.54 14.50
N THR A 159 12.96 -31.95 13.28
CA THR A 159 12.76 -31.04 12.15
C THR A 159 11.52 -30.17 12.37
N ILE A 160 11.70 -28.86 12.31
CA ILE A 160 10.62 -27.87 12.39
C ILE A 160 10.38 -27.36 10.97
N PHE A 161 9.19 -27.54 10.42
CA PHE A 161 8.81 -26.94 9.14
C PHE A 161 8.46 -25.47 9.31
N ILE A 162 8.53 -24.68 8.22
CA ILE A 162 8.06 -23.29 8.27
C ILE A 162 6.59 -23.32 8.65
N TYR A 163 5.72 -24.04 7.95
CA TYR A 163 4.33 -24.13 8.36
C TYR A 163 3.79 -25.52 8.07
N GLN A 164 2.79 -25.88 8.85
CA GLN A 164 2.15 -27.16 8.72
C GLN A 164 1.41 -27.24 7.38
N SER A 165 1.76 -28.23 6.57
CA SER A 165 1.21 -28.44 5.23
C SER A 165 1.28 -29.92 4.86
N GLU A 166 0.30 -30.42 4.12
CA GLU A 166 0.22 -31.83 3.72
C GLU A 166 0.49 -31.98 2.21
N TYR A 167 1.65 -32.55 1.87
CA TYR A 167 2.09 -32.78 0.48
C TYR A 167 1.79 -34.18 -0.05
N PHE A 168 1.14 -35.06 0.75
CA PHE A 168 0.88 -36.47 0.41
C PHE A 168 2.13 -37.28 0.03
N ILE A 169 3.29 -36.85 0.51
CA ILE A 169 4.57 -37.53 0.35
C ILE A 169 5.22 -37.69 1.73
N ASP A 170 6.16 -38.62 1.85
CA ASP A 170 6.92 -38.81 3.08
C ASP A 170 7.74 -37.54 3.39
N PRO A 171 7.44 -36.83 4.51
CA PRO A 171 8.09 -35.57 4.83
C PRO A 171 9.55 -35.72 5.22
N ILE A 172 9.98 -36.90 5.69
CA ILE A 172 11.37 -37.17 6.07
C ILE A 172 12.19 -37.44 4.81
N LYS A 173 11.67 -38.29 3.91
CA LYS A 173 12.37 -38.63 2.66
C LYS A 173 12.53 -37.42 1.72
N TYR A 174 11.54 -36.54 1.67
CA TYR A 174 11.51 -35.39 0.75
C TYR A 174 11.69 -34.03 1.44
N GLU A 175 12.26 -34.04 2.64
CA GLU A 175 12.43 -32.87 3.52
C GLU A 175 13.00 -31.64 2.78
N ASN A 176 14.09 -31.82 2.01
CA ASN A 176 14.75 -30.73 1.29
C ASN A 176 13.85 -30.07 0.24
N LEU A 177 13.02 -30.85 -0.47
CA LEU A 177 12.10 -30.32 -1.47
C LEU A 177 10.98 -29.51 -0.81
N ILE A 178 10.44 -30.02 0.31
CA ILE A 178 9.43 -29.32 1.10
C ILE A 178 9.97 -28.00 1.61
N PHE A 179 11.21 -27.97 2.12
CA PHE A 179 11.84 -26.73 2.54
C PHE A 179 11.98 -25.72 1.41
N ILE A 180 12.54 -26.12 0.26
CA ILE A 180 12.69 -25.23 -0.89
C ILE A 180 11.34 -24.63 -1.28
N HIS A 181 10.30 -25.45 -1.37
CA HIS A 181 8.96 -25.01 -1.71
C HIS A 181 8.40 -24.03 -0.67
N SER A 182 8.51 -24.32 0.62
CA SER A 182 8.03 -23.45 1.69
C SER A 182 8.82 -22.12 1.78
N TYR A 183 10.12 -22.09 1.48
CA TYR A 183 10.89 -20.84 1.41
C TYR A 183 10.46 -19.96 0.25
N ILE A 184 10.28 -20.55 -0.94
CA ILE A 184 9.70 -19.85 -2.08
C ILE A 184 8.32 -19.33 -1.68
N GLY A 185 7.52 -20.17 -1.03
CA GLY A 185 6.21 -19.84 -0.53
C GLY A 185 6.14 -18.81 0.58
N THR A 186 7.25 -18.45 1.20
CA THR A 186 7.28 -17.39 2.21
C THR A 186 7.80 -16.08 1.60
N MET A 187 8.85 -16.17 0.77
CA MET A 187 9.51 -15.00 0.18
C MET A 187 8.72 -14.44 -1.00
N TYR A 188 8.14 -15.28 -1.85
CA TYR A 188 7.43 -14.86 -3.05
C TYR A 188 6.14 -14.07 -2.75
N PRO A 189 5.25 -14.52 -1.84
CA PRO A 189 4.10 -13.72 -1.39
C PRO A 189 4.51 -12.36 -0.82
N THR A 190 5.65 -12.30 -0.11
CA THR A 190 6.17 -11.04 0.42
C THR A 190 6.51 -10.05 -0.70
N ILE A 191 7.08 -10.51 -1.81
CA ILE A 191 7.37 -9.67 -3.00
C ILE A 191 6.06 -9.14 -3.62
N VAL A 192 5.03 -9.98 -3.71
CA VAL A 192 3.69 -9.58 -4.18
C VAL A 192 3.12 -8.48 -3.29
N LEU A 193 3.13 -8.69 -1.97
CA LEU A 193 2.62 -7.76 -0.96
C LEU A 193 3.28 -6.38 -1.11
N VAL A 194 4.60 -6.35 -0.96
CA VAL A 194 5.35 -5.08 -0.96
C VAL A 194 5.31 -4.37 -2.31
N GLY A 195 5.27 -5.12 -3.41
CA GLY A 195 5.07 -4.57 -4.75
C GLY A 195 3.72 -3.87 -4.89
N TYR A 196 2.64 -4.55 -4.50
CA TYR A 196 1.27 -4.02 -4.55
C TYR A 196 1.10 -2.78 -3.66
N ASP A 197 1.54 -2.87 -2.40
CA ASP A 197 1.43 -1.80 -1.42
C ASP A 197 2.25 -0.56 -1.83
N SER A 198 3.42 -0.76 -2.43
CA SER A 198 4.23 0.35 -2.91
C SER A 198 3.56 1.11 -4.06
N LEU A 199 2.86 0.42 -4.96
CA LEU A 199 2.06 1.05 -6.00
C LEU A 199 0.91 1.84 -5.40
N TYR A 200 0.16 1.23 -4.48
CA TYR A 200 -0.93 1.89 -3.77
C TYR A 200 -0.46 3.17 -3.07
N SER A 201 0.63 3.10 -2.33
CA SER A 201 1.23 4.23 -1.61
C SER A 201 1.66 5.36 -2.55
N ASN A 202 2.27 5.04 -3.70
CA ASN A 202 2.65 6.06 -4.69
C ASN A 202 1.43 6.73 -5.35
N LEU A 203 0.36 5.96 -5.64
CA LEU A 203 -0.89 6.52 -6.16
C LEU A 203 -1.55 7.45 -5.13
N ALA A 204 -1.59 7.02 -3.87
CA ALA A 204 -2.13 7.82 -2.77
C ALA A 204 -1.32 9.11 -2.56
N GLN A 205 0.01 9.02 -2.60
CA GLN A 205 0.89 10.17 -2.51
C GLN A 205 0.67 11.15 -3.67
N HIS A 206 0.53 10.67 -4.90
CA HIS A 206 0.26 11.55 -6.04
C HIS A 206 -1.04 12.33 -5.85
N SER A 207 -2.12 11.66 -5.42
CA SER A 207 -3.39 12.31 -5.10
C SER A 207 -3.22 13.40 -4.05
N SER A 208 -2.50 13.11 -2.96
CA SER A 208 -2.21 14.07 -1.90
C SER A 208 -1.41 15.28 -2.40
N CYS A 209 -0.39 15.07 -3.26
CA CYS A 209 0.40 16.15 -3.84
C CYS A 209 -0.43 17.10 -4.70
N MET A 210 -1.39 16.57 -5.46
CA MET A 210 -2.26 17.42 -6.25
C MET A 210 -3.04 18.41 -5.36
N PHE A 211 -3.59 17.95 -4.24
CA PHE A 211 -4.29 18.82 -3.29
C PHE A 211 -3.36 19.82 -2.61
N GLU A 212 -2.16 19.39 -2.20
CA GLU A 212 -1.19 20.27 -1.55
C GLU A 212 -0.67 21.37 -2.49
N ILE A 213 -0.47 21.05 -3.77
CA ILE A 213 -0.11 22.05 -4.79
C ILE A 213 -1.22 23.09 -4.95
N ILE A 214 -2.49 22.67 -5.03
CA ILE A 214 -3.63 23.60 -5.15
C ILE A 214 -3.74 24.46 -3.88
N SER A 215 -3.56 23.86 -2.70
CA SER A 215 -3.55 24.55 -1.42
C SER A 215 -2.47 25.64 -1.38
N ASN A 216 -1.25 25.31 -1.79
CA ASN A 216 -0.15 26.25 -1.89
C ASN A 216 -0.42 27.38 -2.90
N HIS A 217 -1.07 27.09 -4.02
CA HIS A 217 -1.52 28.11 -4.97
C HIS A 217 -2.46 29.11 -4.33
N VAL A 218 -3.51 28.62 -3.64
CA VAL A 218 -4.46 29.47 -2.92
C VAL A 218 -3.76 30.33 -1.86
N LYS A 219 -2.77 29.80 -1.15
CA LYS A 219 -1.98 30.58 -0.18
C LYS A 219 -1.12 31.66 -0.86
N ASN A 220 -0.50 31.35 -2.01
CA ASN A 220 0.32 32.31 -2.74
C ASN A 220 -0.50 33.44 -3.36
N THR A 221 -1.72 33.17 -3.83
CA THR A 221 -2.62 34.23 -4.31
C THR A 221 -2.97 35.22 -3.19
N GLN A 222 -3.16 34.74 -1.96
CA GLN A 222 -3.39 35.61 -0.79
C GLN A 222 -2.20 36.51 -0.46
N LEU A 223 -0.98 35.99 -0.57
CA LEU A 223 0.23 36.77 -0.29
C LEU A 223 0.45 37.86 -1.34
N ALA A 224 0.06 37.61 -2.59
CA ALA A 224 0.08 38.63 -3.63
C ALA A 224 -0.92 39.75 -3.35
N ASP A 225 -2.11 39.44 -2.84
CA ASP A 225 -3.13 40.43 -2.45
C ASP A 225 -2.63 41.41 -1.37
N LYS A 226 -1.86 40.94 -0.38
CA LYS A 226 -1.36 41.77 0.72
C LYS A 226 -0.27 42.77 0.32
N ASN A 227 0.42 42.53 -0.79
CA ASN A 227 1.60 43.30 -1.20
C ASN A 227 1.30 44.36 -2.27
N ILE A 228 0.04 44.55 -2.66
CA ILE A 228 -0.35 45.44 -3.76
C ILE A 228 -1.30 46.53 -3.25
N TYR A 229 -0.77 47.73 -3.07
CA TYR A 229 -1.54 48.98 -2.95
C TYR A 229 -1.42 49.74 -4.28
N GLY A 230 -2.48 49.84 -5.09
CA GLY A 230 -2.44 50.58 -6.36
C GLY A 230 -3.76 50.63 -7.15
N ASP A 231 -3.86 51.63 -8.04
CA ASP A 231 -5.10 52.21 -8.61
C ASP A 231 -5.92 51.36 -9.62
N ASN A 232 -5.50 50.14 -10.01
CA ASN A 232 -6.14 49.37 -11.09
C ASN A 232 -6.87 48.08 -10.62
N LEU A 233 -7.83 48.26 -9.71
CA LEU A 233 -8.63 47.20 -9.07
C LEU A 233 -9.34 46.26 -10.07
N LEU A 234 -9.86 46.77 -11.20
CA LEU A 234 -10.59 45.94 -12.19
C LEU A 234 -9.69 44.86 -12.83
N SER A 235 -8.48 45.22 -13.27
CA SER A 235 -7.52 44.28 -13.86
C SER A 235 -7.05 43.21 -12.86
N GLN A 236 -6.95 43.59 -11.58
CA GLN A 236 -6.58 42.70 -10.49
C GLN A 236 -7.69 41.68 -10.18
N TYR A 237 -8.95 42.10 -10.18
CA TYR A 237 -10.08 41.19 -9.98
C TYR A 237 -10.20 40.17 -11.11
N ASP A 238 -9.93 40.57 -12.35
CA ASP A 238 -9.94 39.64 -13.49
C ASP A 238 -8.79 38.63 -13.40
N TYR A 239 -7.61 39.06 -12.95
CA TYR A 239 -6.48 38.17 -12.67
C TYR A 239 -6.77 37.14 -11.58
N HIS A 240 -7.36 37.55 -10.45
CA HIS A 240 -7.74 36.64 -9.36
C HIS A 240 -8.81 35.64 -9.77
N ASN A 241 -9.80 36.08 -10.55
CA ASN A 241 -10.81 35.19 -11.10
C ASN A 241 -10.19 34.06 -11.95
N ILE A 242 -9.18 34.38 -12.76
CA ILE A 242 -8.47 33.38 -13.59
C ILE A 242 -7.74 32.37 -12.71
N LEU A 243 -7.04 32.83 -11.66
CA LEU A 243 -6.29 31.95 -10.76
C LEU A 243 -7.20 31.01 -9.95
N TYR A 244 -8.31 31.52 -9.41
CA TYR A 244 -9.26 30.67 -8.69
C TYR A 244 -9.99 29.71 -9.63
N MET A 245 -10.26 30.11 -10.88
CA MET A 245 -10.78 29.19 -11.91
C MET A 245 -9.81 28.05 -12.21
N ASP A 246 -8.52 28.34 -12.34
CA ASP A 246 -7.48 27.32 -12.50
C ASP A 246 -7.46 26.36 -11.29
N CYS A 247 -7.49 26.90 -10.06
CA CYS A 247 -7.53 26.07 -8.84
C CYS A 247 -8.75 25.14 -8.82
N ILE A 248 -9.93 25.62 -9.22
CA ILE A 248 -11.15 24.81 -9.29
C ILE A 248 -11.02 23.70 -10.33
N GLN A 249 -10.48 24.01 -11.52
CA GLN A 249 -10.26 23.01 -12.57
C GLN A 249 -9.27 21.93 -12.11
N ARG A 250 -8.16 22.34 -11.50
CA ARG A 250 -7.14 21.42 -10.97
C ARG A 250 -7.68 20.57 -9.84
N HIS A 251 -8.51 21.14 -8.97
CA HIS A 251 -9.21 20.39 -7.92
C HIS A 251 -10.15 19.33 -8.51
N GLN A 252 -10.90 19.64 -9.56
CA GLN A 252 -11.74 18.63 -10.24
C GLN A 252 -10.90 17.49 -10.83
N ILE A 253 -9.71 17.77 -11.37
CA ILE A 253 -8.79 16.75 -11.87
C ILE A 253 -8.27 15.89 -10.70
N ALA A 254 -7.87 16.52 -9.58
CA ALA A 254 -7.42 15.82 -8.37
C ALA A 254 -8.49 14.90 -7.79
N GLN A 255 -9.73 15.39 -7.70
CA GLN A 255 -10.87 14.59 -7.26
C GLN A 255 -11.14 13.41 -8.19
N LYS A 256 -11.09 13.61 -9.52
CA LYS A 256 -11.27 12.52 -10.49
C LYS A 256 -10.19 11.44 -10.32
N PHE A 257 -8.92 11.84 -10.21
CA PHE A 257 -7.81 10.92 -9.98
C PHE A 257 -8.02 10.13 -8.67
N SER A 258 -8.29 10.83 -7.56
CA SER A 258 -8.52 10.20 -6.26
C SER A 258 -9.72 9.24 -6.28
N ASN A 259 -10.79 9.59 -6.99
CA ASN A 259 -11.98 8.73 -7.13
C ASN A 259 -11.69 7.49 -7.99
N SER A 260 -10.84 7.61 -9.01
CA SER A 260 -10.38 6.46 -9.80
C SER A 260 -9.54 5.50 -8.95
N VAL A 261 -8.60 6.02 -8.15
CA VAL A 261 -7.82 5.22 -7.18
C VAL A 261 -8.76 4.53 -6.18
N LYS A 262 -9.69 5.28 -5.59
CA LYS A 262 -10.71 4.74 -4.67
C LYS A 262 -11.50 3.61 -5.32
N SER A 263 -12.04 3.80 -6.52
CA SER A 263 -12.85 2.80 -7.21
C SER A 263 -12.07 1.52 -7.49
N ILE A 264 -10.81 1.63 -7.90
CA ILE A 264 -9.96 0.47 -8.22
C ILE A 264 -9.60 -0.30 -6.95
N TYR A 265 -9.26 0.37 -5.86
CA TYR A 265 -8.75 -0.26 -4.64
C TYR A 265 -9.84 -0.60 -3.59
N ASN A 266 -11.08 -0.16 -3.78
CA ASN A 266 -12.14 -0.32 -2.77
C ASN A 266 -12.41 -1.78 -2.36
N ILE A 267 -12.49 -2.70 -3.32
CA ILE A 267 -12.76 -4.12 -3.04
C ILE A 267 -11.52 -4.87 -2.52
N PRO A 268 -10.34 -4.84 -3.17
CA PRO A 268 -9.17 -5.59 -2.68
C PRO A 268 -8.76 -5.14 -1.28
N LEU A 269 -8.77 -3.83 -0.97
CA LEU A 269 -8.42 -3.36 0.37
C LEU A 269 -9.41 -3.84 1.44
N PHE A 270 -10.68 -4.07 1.11
CA PHE A 270 -11.64 -4.65 2.05
C PHE A 270 -11.27 -6.07 2.46
N PHE A 271 -11.00 -6.93 1.48
CA PHE A 271 -10.56 -8.30 1.76
C PHE A 271 -9.23 -8.31 2.51
N MET A 272 -8.30 -7.44 2.13
CA MET A 272 -7.01 -7.36 2.82
C MET A 272 -7.11 -6.93 4.26
N LEU A 273 -7.85 -5.86 4.55
CA LEU A 273 -8.00 -5.40 5.94
C LEU A 273 -8.69 -6.48 6.77
N GLY A 274 -9.77 -7.08 6.26
CA GLY A 274 -10.47 -8.16 6.96
C GLY A 274 -9.58 -9.38 7.23
N LEU A 275 -8.87 -9.86 6.20
CA LEU A 275 -7.93 -10.99 6.35
C LEU A 275 -6.77 -10.65 7.28
N ASN A 276 -6.24 -9.43 7.22
CA ASN A 276 -5.14 -8.99 8.07
C ASN A 276 -5.57 -8.86 9.54
N MET A 277 -6.73 -8.26 9.82
CA MET A 277 -7.26 -8.16 11.20
C MET A 277 -7.51 -9.54 11.81
N MET A 278 -8.06 -10.48 11.02
CA MET A 278 -8.22 -11.87 11.46
C MET A 278 -6.87 -12.54 11.72
N ALA A 279 -5.90 -12.36 10.82
CA ALA A 279 -4.56 -12.93 10.98
C ALA A 279 -3.82 -12.37 12.20
N VAL A 280 -3.90 -11.07 12.48
CA VAL A 280 -3.34 -10.45 13.69
C VAL A 280 -3.96 -11.05 14.95
N SER A 281 -5.29 -11.22 14.95
CA SER A 281 -6.01 -11.81 16.09
C SER A 281 -5.56 -13.25 16.35
N LEU A 282 -5.47 -14.06 15.28
CA LEU A 282 -5.00 -15.45 15.37
C LEU A 282 -3.52 -15.53 15.79
N ALA A 283 -2.66 -14.64 15.28
CA ALA A 283 -1.26 -14.56 15.69
C ALA A 283 -1.13 -14.23 17.18
N GLY A 284 -1.96 -13.31 17.70
CA GLY A 284 -2.02 -13.00 19.13
C GLY A 284 -2.41 -14.22 19.98
N CYS A 285 -3.44 -14.97 19.55
CA CYS A 285 -3.81 -16.24 20.18
C CYS A 285 -2.64 -17.24 20.15
N GLN A 286 -1.94 -17.35 19.03
CA GLN A 286 -0.82 -18.28 18.88
C GLN A 286 0.34 -17.95 19.81
N VAL A 287 0.65 -16.67 20.01
CA VAL A 287 1.66 -16.22 20.99
C VAL A 287 1.28 -16.68 22.40
N LEU A 288 0.00 -16.55 22.79
CA LEU A 288 -0.47 -16.98 24.11
C LEU A 288 -0.46 -18.51 24.28
N LEU A 289 -0.79 -19.26 23.24
CA LEU A 289 -0.80 -20.73 23.26
C LEU A 289 0.61 -21.34 23.25
N THR A 290 1.63 -20.58 22.86
CA THR A 290 3.01 -21.07 22.71
C THR A 290 4.00 -20.41 23.67
N LEU A 291 3.53 -19.83 24.79
CA LEU A 291 4.39 -19.18 25.78
C LEU A 291 5.49 -20.10 26.35
N ASP A 292 5.21 -21.40 26.47
CA ASP A 292 6.19 -22.40 26.92
C ASP A 292 7.27 -22.72 25.87
N GLN A 293 7.09 -22.24 24.62
CA GLN A 293 7.98 -22.43 23.48
C GLN A 293 8.45 -21.08 22.93
N PRO A 294 9.49 -20.45 23.51
CA PRO A 294 9.84 -19.05 23.25
C PRO A 294 10.18 -18.77 21.78
N SER A 295 10.74 -19.74 21.06
CA SER A 295 11.03 -19.61 19.62
C SER A 295 9.75 -19.48 18.77
N GLN A 296 8.71 -20.26 19.07
CA GLN A 296 7.43 -20.19 18.37
C GLN A 296 6.64 -18.94 18.77
N ALA A 297 6.63 -18.59 20.06
CA ALA A 297 6.00 -17.35 20.51
C ALA A 297 6.65 -16.12 19.84
N MET A 298 7.99 -16.06 19.77
CA MET A 298 8.70 -14.97 19.11
C MET A 298 8.37 -14.88 17.62
N ARG A 299 8.16 -16.02 16.96
CA ARG A 299 7.79 -16.09 15.54
C ARG A 299 6.46 -15.40 15.24
N PHE A 300 5.41 -15.77 15.98
CA PHE A 300 4.08 -15.20 15.79
C PHE A 300 4.00 -13.77 16.30
N PHE A 301 4.84 -13.40 17.27
CA PHE A 301 5.01 -12.01 17.68
C PHE A 301 5.59 -11.15 16.54
N ILE A 302 6.64 -11.62 15.86
CA ILE A 302 7.22 -10.94 14.68
C ILE A 302 6.18 -10.83 13.57
N TYR A 303 5.47 -11.92 13.26
CA TYR A 303 4.41 -11.93 12.26
C TYR A 303 3.29 -10.93 12.59
N GLY A 304 2.78 -10.96 13.83
CA GLY A 304 1.71 -10.08 14.30
C GLY A 304 2.13 -8.61 14.27
N GLY A 305 3.35 -8.31 14.74
CA GLY A 305 3.94 -6.96 14.65
C GLY A 305 4.08 -6.49 13.20
N ALA A 306 4.51 -7.36 12.29
CA ALA A 306 4.60 -7.03 10.87
C ALA A 306 3.23 -6.79 10.23
N ALA A 307 2.23 -7.60 10.57
CA ALA A 307 0.87 -7.42 10.10
C ALA A 307 0.24 -6.11 10.62
N LEU A 308 0.50 -5.71 11.87
CA LEU A 308 0.07 -4.41 12.41
C LEU A 308 0.73 -3.23 11.68
N ILE A 309 2.04 -3.31 11.41
CA ILE A 309 2.75 -2.26 10.66
C ILE A 309 2.23 -2.17 9.21
N HIS A 310 1.89 -3.29 8.59
CA HIS A 310 1.23 -3.30 7.29
C HIS A 310 -0.15 -2.62 7.34
N LEU A 311 -0.98 -2.91 8.35
CA LEU A 311 -2.27 -2.23 8.56
C LEU A 311 -2.08 -0.71 8.67
N TYR A 312 -1.12 -0.28 9.51
CA TYR A 312 -0.77 1.13 9.69
C TYR A 312 -0.28 1.79 8.38
N PHE A 313 0.53 1.08 7.59
CA PHE A 313 1.03 1.57 6.31
C PHE A 313 -0.12 1.88 5.35
N LEU A 314 -1.11 0.98 5.23
CA LEU A 314 -2.27 1.17 4.36
C LEU A 314 -3.15 2.34 4.83
N THR A 315 -3.44 2.44 6.12
CA THR A 315 -4.30 3.51 6.65
C THR A 315 -3.62 4.87 6.60
N LEU A 316 -2.30 4.95 6.83
CA LEU A 316 -1.55 6.21 6.75
C LEU A 316 -1.52 6.77 5.32
N ALA A 317 -1.45 5.91 4.30
CA ALA A 317 -1.52 6.35 2.91
C ALA A 317 -2.87 7.03 2.60
N GLY A 318 -3.97 6.48 3.13
CA GLY A 318 -5.30 7.10 3.06
C GLY A 318 -5.39 8.41 3.84
N GLN A 319 -4.82 8.44 5.04
CA GLN A 319 -4.80 9.63 5.91
C GLN A 319 -4.14 10.84 5.23
N LYS A 320 -3.03 10.64 4.52
CA LYS A 320 -2.34 11.74 3.79
C LYS A 320 -3.26 12.42 2.77
N ILE A 321 -4.13 11.68 2.10
CA ILE A 321 -5.11 12.26 1.14
C ILE A 321 -6.17 13.06 1.89
N ILE A 322 -6.65 12.54 3.02
CA ILE A 322 -7.62 13.24 3.87
C ILE A 322 -7.01 14.57 4.34
N ASP A 323 -5.82 14.52 4.93
CA ASP A 323 -5.13 15.71 5.47
C ASP A 323 -4.91 16.78 4.40
N SER A 324 -4.33 16.41 3.26
CA SER A 324 -4.05 17.36 2.17
C SER A 324 -5.32 17.93 1.53
N SER A 325 -6.39 17.15 1.39
CA SER A 325 -7.68 17.65 0.88
C SER A 325 -8.40 18.55 1.90
N SER A 326 -8.29 18.27 3.20
CA SER A 326 -8.78 19.14 4.27
C SER A 326 -8.00 20.43 4.37
N GLU A 327 -6.67 20.39 4.20
CA GLU A 327 -5.82 21.58 4.20
C GLU A 327 -6.18 22.53 3.05
N LEU A 328 -6.56 22.00 1.88
CA LEU A 328 -7.06 22.82 0.79
C LEU A 328 -8.30 23.62 1.21
N TYR A 329 -9.28 22.97 1.85
CA TYR A 329 -10.46 23.67 2.39
C TYR A 329 -10.07 24.78 3.38
N GLN A 330 -9.19 24.47 4.33
CA GLN A 330 -8.72 25.44 5.32
C GLN A 330 -8.00 26.63 4.67
N SER A 331 -7.20 26.37 3.65
CA SER A 331 -6.44 27.39 2.93
C SER A 331 -7.37 28.34 2.16
N ILE A 332 -8.45 27.81 1.57
CA ILE A 332 -9.48 28.65 0.95
C ILE A 332 -10.25 29.44 2.01
N TYR A 333 -10.61 28.82 3.13
CA TYR A 333 -11.35 29.49 4.20
C TYR A 333 -10.56 30.65 4.83
N GLN A 334 -9.25 30.47 5.00
CA GLN A 334 -8.31 31.48 5.51
C GLN A 334 -7.97 32.56 4.47
N SER A 335 -8.41 32.40 3.21
CA SER A 335 -8.27 33.46 2.23
C SER A 335 -9.13 34.66 2.59
N GLU A 336 -8.74 35.85 2.14
CA GLU A 336 -9.55 37.07 2.27
C GLU A 336 -10.71 37.09 1.24
N TRP A 337 -11.37 35.94 1.05
CA TRP A 337 -12.46 35.75 0.08
C TRP A 337 -13.61 36.74 0.27
N TYR A 338 -13.81 37.23 1.49
CA TYR A 338 -14.81 38.24 1.83
C TYR A 338 -14.47 39.65 1.31
N LEU A 339 -13.22 39.91 0.93
CA LEU A 339 -12.79 41.14 0.27
C LEU A 339 -12.87 41.05 -1.25
N ALA A 340 -12.93 39.84 -1.81
CA ALA A 340 -13.01 39.63 -3.25
C ALA A 340 -14.29 40.21 -3.87
N ASN A 341 -14.28 40.43 -5.19
CA ASN A 341 -15.48 40.90 -5.90
C ASN A 341 -16.61 39.84 -5.86
N ASN A 342 -17.84 40.27 -6.15
CA ASN A 342 -19.03 39.41 -6.05
C ASN A 342 -18.96 38.14 -6.91
N LYS A 343 -18.27 38.20 -8.06
CA LYS A 343 -18.09 37.05 -8.95
C LYS A 343 -17.14 36.02 -8.33
N THR A 344 -15.97 36.46 -7.85
CA THR A 344 -14.97 35.62 -7.18
C THR A 344 -15.53 35.00 -5.90
N LYS A 345 -16.26 35.78 -5.09
CA LYS A 345 -16.96 35.30 -3.88
C LYS A 345 -17.83 34.09 -4.17
N LYS A 346 -18.66 34.15 -5.23
CA LYS A 346 -19.52 33.03 -5.62
C LYS A 346 -18.71 31.79 -5.99
N TYR A 347 -17.62 31.95 -6.75
CA TYR A 347 -16.76 30.82 -7.12
C TYR A 347 -16.06 30.20 -5.91
N LEU A 348 -15.53 31.02 -5.00
CA LEU A 348 -14.88 30.55 -3.78
C LEU A 348 -15.85 29.83 -2.84
N ILE A 349 -17.10 30.31 -2.71
CA ILE A 349 -18.12 29.61 -1.93
C ILE A 349 -18.40 28.23 -2.53
N ILE A 350 -18.60 28.14 -3.85
CA ILE A 350 -18.80 26.85 -4.53
C ILE A 350 -17.57 25.94 -4.36
N PHE A 351 -16.37 26.51 -4.44
CA PHE A 351 -15.13 25.77 -4.25
C PHE A 351 -15.01 25.22 -2.82
N MET A 352 -15.26 26.04 -1.81
CA MET A 352 -15.32 25.61 -0.40
C MET A 352 -16.37 24.52 -0.17
N MET A 353 -17.57 24.64 -0.75
CA MET A 353 -18.59 23.60 -0.68
C MET A 353 -18.11 22.28 -1.30
N GLY A 354 -17.35 22.35 -2.39
CA GLY A 354 -16.75 21.19 -3.05
C GLY A 354 -15.60 20.54 -2.27
N CYS A 355 -14.89 21.30 -1.44
CA CYS A 355 -13.80 20.83 -0.59
C CYS A 355 -14.23 20.50 0.85
N PHE A 356 -15.46 20.86 1.24
CA PHE A 356 -15.96 20.71 2.61
C PHE A 356 -15.87 19.26 3.10
N LYS A 357 -16.16 18.29 2.21
CA LYS A 357 -15.94 16.87 2.49
C LYS A 357 -14.55 16.48 1.98
N PRO A 358 -13.63 16.05 2.84
CA PRO A 358 -12.31 15.63 2.40
C PRO A 358 -12.39 14.42 1.48
N CYS A 359 -11.45 14.35 0.53
CA CYS A 359 -11.28 13.18 -0.29
C CYS A 359 -10.74 12.04 0.57
N ASN A 360 -11.42 10.89 0.54
CA ASN A 360 -11.04 9.74 1.31
C ASN A 360 -11.03 8.46 0.46
N LEU A 361 -10.13 7.56 0.82
CA LEU A 361 -10.14 6.20 0.30
C LEU A 361 -10.96 5.33 1.25
N THR A 362 -11.72 4.40 0.69
CA THR A 362 -12.54 3.47 1.46
C THR A 362 -12.23 2.04 1.10
N ALA A 363 -12.36 1.14 2.06
CA ALA A 363 -12.39 -0.29 1.86
C ALA A 363 -13.84 -0.78 1.97
N GLY A 364 -14.34 -1.40 0.91
CA GLY A 364 -15.68 -1.99 0.86
C GLY A 364 -16.84 -0.98 0.96
N LYS A 365 -16.55 0.33 0.80
CA LYS A 365 -17.44 1.46 1.14
C LYS A 365 -17.85 1.53 2.62
N LEU A 366 -17.27 0.69 3.48
CA LEU A 366 -17.62 0.58 4.90
C LEU A 366 -16.56 1.25 5.77
N TRP A 367 -15.29 0.95 5.51
CA TRP A 367 -14.17 1.50 6.29
C TRP A 367 -13.49 2.63 5.54
N ILE A 368 -13.29 3.75 6.23
CA ILE A 368 -12.48 4.86 5.73
C ILE A 368 -11.03 4.54 6.09
N LEU A 369 -10.11 4.70 5.13
CA LEU A 369 -8.69 4.50 5.37
C LEU A 369 -8.13 5.74 6.06
N SER A 370 -8.26 5.78 7.38
CA SER A 370 -7.73 6.83 8.27
C SER A 370 -6.95 6.20 9.42
N THR A 371 -6.09 6.99 10.06
CA THR A 371 -5.37 6.54 11.27
C THR A 371 -6.33 6.26 12.43
N GLU A 372 -7.49 6.92 12.46
CA GLU A 372 -8.56 6.64 13.44
C GLU A 372 -9.10 5.21 13.26
N SER A 373 -9.32 4.77 12.02
CA SER A 373 -9.74 3.39 11.74
C SER A 373 -8.65 2.33 12.00
N PHE A 374 -7.40 2.75 12.24
CA PHE A 374 -6.34 1.85 12.73
C PHE A 374 -6.37 1.69 14.26
N THR A 375 -6.78 2.74 14.98
CA THR A 375 -6.82 2.73 16.45
C THR A 375 -8.05 2.03 17.02
N VAL A 376 -9.11 1.88 16.21
CA VAL A 376 -10.33 1.13 16.53
C VAL A 376 -10.18 -0.30 16.03
#